data_AF-A0A2N1Y5Q0-F1
#
_entry.id   AF-A0A2N1Y5Q0-F1
#
_cell.length_a   1.000
_cell.length_b   1.000
_cell.length_c   1.000
_cell.angle_alpha   90.00
_cell.angle_beta   90.00
_cell.angle_gamma   90.00
#
_symmetry.space_group_name_H-M   'P 1'
#
loop_
_entity.id
_entity.type
_entity.pdbx_description
1 polymer ?
#
loop_
_entity_poly.entity_id
_entity_poly.type
_entity_poly.pdbx_seq_one_letter_code
_entity_poly.pdbx_strand_id
1 'polypeptide(L)'
;MKTFLAAVFMLIASAAANSAQASAVAVPCNACTSVEASQVARSKGQGIHYVYDFFNETLRKYEVYIERDLIPGQYTTLVDELPVEAGNANYFAMLLAAKRDFGNISSIVVPITVVPGDTSPGGVDLGTLNAGDILRSSQNRNALFDFILAQQNVIFSRAGLPSNTSENLVGLLKSLDKVFTQGELLNVTLKLTFSDGSRITLTLGDGGTVTIIPRTAIDKDGNSIPDANVVDFAGEFTFSSGSSRDDFVSVARLWGISFSTGNSLKFSCAWDGVTLSCKPI
;
A
#
# COMPACT_ATOMS: atom_id res chain seq x y z
N MET A 1 42.41 -36.68 -53.91
CA MET A 1 42.03 -35.26 -53.92
C MET A 1 40.51 -35.12 -53.85
N LYS A 2 39.97 -34.92 -52.65
CA LYS A 2 38.59 -34.43 -52.45
C LYS A 2 38.60 -33.56 -51.20
N THR A 3 38.75 -32.26 -51.42
CA THR A 3 38.49 -31.17 -50.47
C THR A 3 36.99 -30.94 -50.39
N PHE A 4 36.41 -30.93 -49.19
CA PHE A 4 35.13 -30.28 -48.95
C PHE A 4 35.21 -29.46 -47.66
N LEU A 5 34.89 -28.18 -47.83
CA LEU A 5 34.93 -27.08 -46.86
C LEU A 5 34.09 -27.38 -45.61
N ALA A 6 34.69 -27.17 -44.44
CA ALA A 6 33.97 -26.99 -43.19
C ALA A 6 33.55 -25.51 -43.08
N ALA A 7 32.25 -25.24 -43.22
CA ALA A 7 31.66 -23.94 -42.93
C ALA A 7 31.44 -23.81 -41.42
N VAL A 8 32.31 -23.05 -40.75
CA VAL A 8 32.15 -22.67 -39.35
C VAL A 8 31.21 -21.48 -39.28
N PHE A 9 29.92 -21.75 -39.02
CA PHE A 9 28.93 -20.73 -38.70
C PHE A 9 29.17 -20.27 -37.25
N MET A 10 29.86 -19.14 -37.10
CA MET A 10 30.12 -18.51 -35.80
C MET A 10 28.86 -17.76 -35.36
N LEU A 11 28.07 -18.39 -34.49
CA LEU A 11 26.88 -17.83 -33.87
C LEU A 11 27.31 -16.77 -32.84
N ILE A 12 27.26 -15.49 -33.22
CA ILE A 12 27.43 -14.37 -32.28
C ILE A 12 26.16 -14.29 -31.45
N ALA A 13 26.16 -14.94 -30.29
CA ALA A 13 25.14 -14.75 -29.27
C ALA A 13 25.32 -13.34 -28.68
N SER A 14 24.54 -12.39 -29.19
CA SER A 14 24.38 -11.07 -28.59
C SER A 14 23.75 -11.25 -27.21
N ALA A 15 24.59 -11.42 -26.19
CA ALA A 15 24.18 -11.24 -24.81
C ALA A 15 23.78 -9.77 -24.65
N ALA A 16 22.49 -9.48 -24.86
CA ALA A 16 21.88 -8.29 -24.31
C ALA A 16 22.10 -8.38 -22.80
N ALA A 17 23.14 -7.67 -22.33
CA ALA A 17 23.32 -7.39 -20.94
C ALA A 17 22.08 -6.61 -20.53
N ASN A 18 21.09 -7.30 -19.99
CA ASN A 18 20.06 -6.69 -19.19
C ASN A 18 20.80 -6.10 -17.99
N SER A 19 21.25 -4.85 -18.11
CA SER A 19 21.68 -4.06 -16.98
C SER A 19 20.52 -4.14 -16.00
N ALA A 20 20.76 -4.77 -14.86
CA ALA A 20 19.85 -4.69 -13.74
C ALA A 20 19.72 -3.20 -13.45
N GLN A 21 18.63 -2.58 -13.92
CA GLN A 21 18.33 -1.20 -13.64
C GLN A 21 18.08 -1.16 -12.13
N ALA A 22 19.12 -0.79 -11.39
CA ALA A 22 18.96 -0.40 -10.00
C ALA A 22 17.83 0.65 -9.99
N SER A 23 16.78 0.38 -9.22
CA SER A 23 15.63 1.27 -9.08
C SER A 23 16.16 2.68 -8.85
N ALA A 24 15.94 3.56 -9.83
CA ALA A 24 16.46 4.91 -9.76
C ALA A 24 15.80 5.62 -8.58
N VAL A 25 16.60 6.19 -7.68
CA VAL A 25 16.10 6.74 -6.43
C VAL A 25 15.57 8.15 -6.67
N ALA A 26 14.30 8.38 -6.36
CA ALA A 26 13.74 9.72 -6.29
C ALA A 26 14.00 10.35 -4.92
N VAL A 27 14.39 11.63 -4.89
CA VAL A 27 14.79 12.35 -3.67
C VAL A 27 14.04 13.68 -3.58
N PRO A 28 13.42 13.99 -2.43
CA PRO A 28 12.77 15.27 -2.23
C PRO A 28 13.79 16.41 -2.15
N CYS A 29 13.42 17.55 -2.73
CA CYS A 29 14.09 18.84 -2.59
C CYS A 29 13.01 19.91 -2.38
N ASN A 30 13.01 20.58 -1.24
CA ASN A 30 11.95 21.53 -0.92
C ASN A 30 12.35 22.95 -1.35
N ALA A 31 11.71 23.46 -2.41
CA ALA A 31 11.96 24.79 -2.97
C ALA A 31 13.42 25.02 -3.44
N CYS A 32 14.00 24.01 -4.09
CA CYS A 32 15.39 24.04 -4.51
C CYS A 32 15.59 24.71 -5.87
N THR A 33 16.69 25.44 -6.00
CA THR A 33 17.22 25.86 -7.29
C THR A 33 17.78 24.68 -8.08
N SER A 34 18.03 24.88 -9.38
CA SER A 34 18.66 23.88 -10.25
C SER A 34 20.04 23.42 -9.74
N VAL A 35 20.77 24.30 -9.07
CA VAL A 35 22.10 23.98 -8.50
C VAL A 35 21.96 23.16 -7.23
N GLU A 36 21.03 23.52 -6.35
CA GLU A 36 20.77 22.74 -5.13
C GLU A 36 20.25 21.34 -5.46
N ALA A 37 19.37 21.21 -6.45
CA ALA A 37 18.88 19.92 -6.93
C ALA A 37 20.02 19.02 -7.45
N SER A 38 20.98 19.58 -8.20
CA SER A 38 22.14 18.80 -8.67
C SER A 38 23.09 18.39 -7.53
N GLN A 39 23.25 19.23 -6.49
CA GLN A 39 23.99 18.85 -5.28
C GLN A 39 23.27 17.76 -4.49
N VAL A 40 21.93 17.79 -4.40
CA VAL A 40 21.14 16.73 -3.78
C VAL A 40 21.34 15.41 -4.53
N ALA A 41 21.27 15.41 -5.86
CA ALA A 41 21.58 14.22 -6.66
C ALA A 41 23.00 13.71 -6.39
N ARG A 42 24.00 14.59 -6.43
CA ARG A 42 25.41 14.26 -6.15
C ARG A 42 25.58 13.57 -4.79
N SER A 43 24.87 14.04 -3.77
CA SER A 43 24.95 13.50 -2.41
C SER A 43 24.49 12.04 -2.29
N LYS A 44 23.75 11.52 -3.28
CA LYS A 44 23.29 10.12 -3.34
C LYS A 44 24.30 9.17 -3.98
N GLY A 45 25.44 9.68 -4.43
CA GLY A 45 26.50 8.87 -5.05
C GLY A 45 26.30 8.65 -6.54
N GLN A 46 27.11 7.77 -7.14
CA GLN A 46 27.08 7.48 -8.58
C GLN A 46 25.76 6.82 -8.99
N GLY A 47 25.22 7.20 -10.14
CA GLY A 47 24.01 6.61 -10.73
C GLY A 47 22.98 7.65 -11.22
N ILE A 48 21.82 7.14 -11.63
CA ILE A 48 20.67 7.95 -12.03
C ILE A 48 19.83 8.28 -10.79
N HIS A 49 19.60 9.57 -10.57
CA HIS A 49 18.77 10.08 -9.47
C HIS A 49 17.69 10.99 -10.00
N TYR A 50 16.49 10.84 -9.47
CA TYR A 50 15.42 11.81 -9.68
C TYR A 50 15.38 12.76 -8.49
N VAL A 51 15.27 14.05 -8.75
CA VAL A 51 15.10 15.06 -7.70
C VAL A 51 13.76 15.73 -7.94
N TYR A 52 12.86 15.63 -6.97
CA TYR A 52 11.52 16.18 -7.08
C TYR A 52 11.31 17.31 -6.08
N ASP A 53 10.60 18.35 -6.52
CA ASP A 53 10.26 19.51 -5.73
C ASP A 53 8.77 19.80 -5.88
N PHE A 54 8.02 19.53 -4.81
CA PHE A 54 6.58 19.77 -4.78
C PHE A 54 6.22 21.25 -4.69
N PHE A 55 7.12 22.11 -4.19
CA PHE A 55 6.86 23.54 -4.06
C PHE A 55 6.96 24.24 -5.42
N ASN A 56 7.98 23.88 -6.20
CA ASN A 56 8.18 24.41 -7.55
C ASN A 56 7.49 23.56 -8.63
N GLU A 57 6.80 22.48 -8.25
CA GLU A 57 6.16 21.52 -9.16
C GLU A 57 7.13 20.96 -10.24
N THR A 58 8.38 20.67 -9.85
CA THR A 58 9.41 20.18 -10.79
C THR A 58 9.91 18.78 -10.46
N LEU A 59 10.11 17.97 -11.50
CA LEU A 59 10.87 16.71 -11.45
C LEU A 59 12.08 16.86 -12.36
N ARG A 60 13.26 16.50 -11.86
CA ARG A 60 14.52 16.53 -12.61
C ARG A 60 15.22 15.19 -12.54
N LYS A 61 15.95 14.86 -13.58
CA LYS A 61 16.76 13.64 -13.66
C LYS A 61 18.21 14.03 -13.78
N TYR A 62 19.05 13.41 -12.96
CA TYR A 62 20.49 13.63 -12.98
C TYR A 62 21.23 12.31 -13.12
N GLU A 63 22.31 12.32 -13.89
CA GLU A 63 23.32 11.26 -13.89
C GLU A 63 24.54 11.74 -13.13
N VAL A 64 24.88 11.04 -12.06
CA VAL A 64 26.08 11.29 -11.26
C VAL A 64 27.12 10.26 -11.64
N TYR A 65 28.29 10.69 -12.08
CA TYR A 65 29.38 9.81 -12.46
C TYR A 65 30.74 10.37 -12.02
N ILE A 66 31.74 9.49 -12.01
CA ILE A 66 33.09 9.83 -11.61
C ILE A 66 33.95 9.82 -12.87
N GLU A 67 34.56 10.95 -13.20
CA GLU A 67 35.53 11.06 -14.27
C GLU A 67 36.94 11.19 -13.68
N ARG A 68 37.93 10.66 -14.40
CA ARG A 68 39.33 10.80 -14.02
C ARG A 68 39.82 12.20 -14.40
N ASP A 69 40.43 12.89 -13.46
CA ASP A 69 41.00 14.21 -13.73
C ASP A 69 42.26 14.09 -14.62
N LEU A 70 42.68 15.21 -15.19
CA LEU A 70 43.96 15.37 -15.89
C LEU A 70 45.15 15.15 -14.94
N ILE A 71 44.94 15.35 -13.64
CA ILE A 71 45.95 15.07 -12.60
C ILE A 71 45.92 13.57 -12.26
N PRO A 72 47.03 12.83 -12.44
CA PRO A 72 47.07 11.40 -12.14
C PRO A 72 46.65 11.07 -10.70
N GLY A 73 45.63 10.22 -10.57
CA GLY A 73 45.13 9.74 -9.28
C GLY A 73 44.01 10.58 -8.68
N GLN A 74 43.60 11.68 -9.34
CA GLN A 74 42.42 12.46 -8.94
C GLN A 74 41.19 12.04 -9.74
N TYR A 75 40.04 12.12 -9.06
CA TYR A 75 38.74 11.80 -9.59
C TYR A 75 37.78 12.91 -9.22
N THR A 76 36.95 13.31 -10.18
CA THR A 76 35.96 14.36 -10.00
C THR A 76 34.56 13.77 -10.20
N THR A 77 33.65 14.10 -9.28
CA THR A 77 32.25 13.74 -9.43
C THR A 77 31.54 14.80 -10.26
N LEU A 78 31.05 14.37 -11.42
CA LEU A 78 30.26 15.18 -12.33
C LEU A 78 28.78 14.86 -12.18
N VAL A 79 27.95 15.81 -12.59
CA VAL A 79 26.49 15.71 -12.52
C VAL A 79 25.92 16.32 -13.78
N ASP A 80 25.29 15.50 -14.60
CA ASP A 80 24.63 15.95 -15.82
C ASP A 80 23.11 15.88 -15.65
N GLU A 81 22.41 16.94 -16.06
CA GLU A 81 20.95 16.95 -16.11
C GLU A 81 20.49 16.26 -17.39
N LEU A 82 19.62 15.26 -17.24
CA LEU A 82 19.07 14.48 -18.34
C LEU A 82 17.57 14.79 -18.51
N PRO A 83 16.99 14.56 -19.70
CA PRO A 83 15.55 14.63 -19.89
C PRO A 83 14.83 13.59 -19.02
N VAL A 84 13.72 14.02 -18.42
CA VAL A 84 12.79 13.13 -17.69
C VAL A 84 11.93 12.37 -18.69
N GLU A 85 11.79 11.06 -18.50
CA GLU A 85 10.92 10.21 -19.31
C GLU A 85 9.45 10.59 -19.10
N ALA A 86 8.66 10.54 -20.19
CA ALA A 86 7.24 10.91 -20.14
C ALA A 86 6.45 10.14 -19.07
N GLY A 87 6.76 8.85 -18.85
CA GLY A 87 6.12 8.05 -17.80
C GLY A 87 6.37 8.60 -16.39
N ASN A 88 7.61 9.00 -16.10
CA ASN A 88 8.00 9.55 -14.80
C ASN A 88 7.44 10.96 -14.59
N ALA A 89 7.41 11.78 -15.65
CA ALA A 89 6.76 13.09 -15.64
C ALA A 89 5.25 12.98 -15.37
N ASN A 90 4.56 12.05 -16.04
CA ASN A 90 3.14 11.80 -15.81
C ASN A 90 2.88 11.33 -14.37
N TYR A 91 3.70 10.41 -13.86
CA TYR A 91 3.57 9.94 -12.49
C TYR A 91 3.75 11.08 -11.47
N PHE A 92 4.74 11.94 -11.66
CA PHE A 92 4.95 13.10 -10.79
C PHE A 92 3.78 14.11 -10.88
N ALA A 93 3.19 14.29 -12.06
CA ALA A 93 1.96 15.09 -12.20
C ALA A 93 0.79 14.49 -11.41
N MET A 94 0.65 13.16 -11.35
CA MET A 94 -0.35 12.49 -10.49
C MET A 94 -0.05 12.68 -9.00
N LEU A 95 1.21 12.63 -8.58
CA LEU A 95 1.61 12.94 -7.20
C LEU A 95 1.26 14.39 -6.83
N LEU A 96 1.53 15.35 -7.72
CA LEU A 96 1.17 16.76 -7.52
C LEU A 96 -0.33 16.95 -7.38
N ALA A 97 -1.12 16.30 -8.23
CA ALA A 97 -2.58 16.34 -8.13
C ALA A 97 -3.06 15.74 -6.80
N ALA A 98 -2.56 14.56 -6.41
CA ALA A 98 -2.89 13.96 -5.12
C ALA A 98 -2.48 14.86 -3.94
N LYS A 99 -1.32 15.51 -3.99
CA LYS A 99 -0.87 16.46 -2.97
C LYS A 99 -1.78 17.67 -2.86
N ARG A 100 -2.26 18.19 -3.98
CA ARG A 100 -3.22 19.29 -4.01
C ARG A 100 -4.56 18.89 -3.41
N ASP A 101 -5.03 17.68 -3.70
CA ASP A 101 -6.34 17.20 -3.29
C ASP A 101 -6.38 16.73 -1.82
N PHE A 102 -5.30 16.09 -1.34
CA PHE A 102 -5.24 15.47 -0.01
C PHE A 102 -4.32 16.22 0.98
N GLY A 103 -3.51 17.16 0.51
CA GLY A 103 -2.48 17.82 1.31
C GLY A 103 -1.31 16.89 1.60
N ASN A 104 -1.41 16.06 2.64
CA ASN A 104 -0.36 15.10 2.99
C ASN A 104 -0.58 13.75 2.31
N ILE A 105 0.17 13.49 1.24
CA ILE A 105 0.11 12.22 0.48
C ILE A 105 0.69 11.03 1.24
N SER A 106 1.43 11.24 2.33
CA SER A 106 1.93 10.16 3.19
C SER A 106 0.82 9.56 4.08
N SER A 107 -0.36 10.17 4.13
CA SER A 107 -1.46 9.76 5.01
C SER A 107 -2.82 10.06 4.38
N ILE A 108 -3.07 9.48 3.21
CA ILE A 108 -4.37 9.60 2.54
C ILE A 108 -5.37 8.68 3.26
N VAL A 109 -6.51 9.21 3.69
CA VAL A 109 -7.59 8.44 4.33
C VAL A 109 -8.85 8.50 3.46
N VAL A 110 -9.32 7.35 3.01
CA VAL A 110 -10.53 7.24 2.18
C VAL A 110 -11.59 6.43 2.93
N PRO A 111 -12.74 7.02 3.30
CA PRO A 111 -13.86 6.26 3.84
C PRO A 111 -14.54 5.46 2.72
N ILE A 112 -14.82 4.19 2.99
CA ILE A 112 -15.51 3.29 2.05
C ILE A 112 -16.72 2.69 2.75
N THR A 113 -17.85 2.65 2.07
CA THR A 113 -19.02 1.88 2.50
C THR A 113 -19.22 0.71 1.56
N VAL A 114 -19.21 -0.51 2.09
CA VAL A 114 -19.60 -1.72 1.38
C VAL A 114 -21.12 -1.81 1.41
N VAL A 115 -21.76 -1.88 0.25
CA VAL A 115 -23.22 -1.85 0.11
C VAL A 115 -23.74 -3.15 -0.47
N PRO A 116 -25.03 -3.50 -0.23
CA PRO A 116 -25.67 -4.63 -0.89
C PRO A 116 -25.49 -4.60 -2.41
N GLY A 117 -25.08 -5.73 -2.99
CA GLY A 117 -24.76 -5.85 -4.42
C GLY A 117 -23.30 -5.61 -4.79
N ASP A 118 -22.46 -5.14 -3.86
CA ASP A 118 -21.01 -5.17 -4.05
C ASP A 118 -20.53 -6.62 -4.12
N THR A 119 -20.10 -7.03 -5.31
CA THR A 119 -19.62 -8.39 -5.58
C THR A 119 -18.14 -8.38 -5.94
N SER A 120 -17.39 -9.32 -5.38
CA SER A 120 -16.01 -9.53 -5.79
C SER A 120 -15.96 -10.09 -7.22
N PRO A 121 -14.81 -10.00 -7.92
CA PRO A 121 -14.63 -10.65 -9.22
C PRO A 121 -14.94 -12.17 -9.21
N GLY A 122 -14.78 -12.82 -8.05
CA GLY A 122 -15.12 -14.23 -7.84
C GLY A 122 -16.59 -14.49 -7.51
N GLY A 123 -17.47 -13.48 -7.54
CA GLY A 123 -18.90 -13.61 -7.30
C GLY A 123 -19.31 -13.67 -5.82
N VAL A 124 -18.41 -13.34 -4.88
CA VAL A 124 -18.77 -13.27 -3.46
C VAL A 124 -19.54 -11.97 -3.20
N ASP A 125 -20.73 -12.07 -2.62
CA ASP A 125 -21.53 -10.91 -2.21
C ASP A 125 -20.98 -10.30 -0.92
N LEU A 126 -20.17 -9.26 -1.07
CA LEU A 126 -19.53 -8.54 0.03
C LEU A 126 -20.52 -7.72 0.83
N GLY A 127 -21.67 -7.36 0.25
CA GLY A 127 -22.71 -6.58 0.93
C GLY A 127 -23.41 -7.34 2.06
N THR A 128 -23.27 -8.66 2.09
CA THR A 128 -23.81 -9.54 3.16
C THR A 128 -22.79 -9.85 4.26
N LEU A 129 -21.52 -9.50 4.06
CA LEU A 129 -20.45 -9.78 5.00
C LEU A 129 -20.32 -8.66 6.03
N ASN A 130 -19.77 -9.00 7.19
CA ASN A 130 -19.34 -8.04 8.21
C ASN A 130 -17.83 -8.13 8.49
N ALA A 131 -17.32 -7.26 9.36
CA ALA A 131 -15.91 -7.24 9.75
C ALA A 131 -15.42 -8.60 10.31
N GLY A 132 -16.26 -9.29 11.09
CA GLY A 132 -15.95 -10.61 11.64
C GLY A 132 -15.81 -11.69 10.57
N ASP A 133 -16.64 -11.66 9.53
CA ASP A 133 -16.56 -12.60 8.41
C ASP A 133 -15.26 -12.47 7.62
N ILE A 134 -14.78 -11.23 7.43
CA ILE A 134 -13.49 -10.95 6.78
C ILE A 134 -12.32 -11.50 7.59
N LEU A 135 -12.37 -11.36 8.91
CA LEU A 135 -11.31 -11.86 9.80
C LEU A 135 -11.31 -13.39 9.89
N ARG A 136 -12.49 -14.01 9.93
CA ARG A 136 -12.67 -15.46 10.05
C ARG A 136 -12.29 -16.25 8.79
N SER A 137 -12.54 -15.70 7.60
CA SER A 137 -12.39 -16.43 6.34
C SER A 137 -11.33 -15.78 5.44
N SER A 138 -10.26 -16.53 5.14
CA SER A 138 -9.25 -16.11 4.16
C SER A 138 -9.86 -15.92 2.76
N GLN A 139 -10.86 -16.72 2.39
CA GLN A 139 -11.57 -16.58 1.13
C GLN A 139 -12.32 -15.25 1.06
N ASN A 140 -13.06 -14.88 2.11
CA ASN A 140 -13.80 -13.62 2.16
C ASN A 140 -12.85 -12.42 2.16
N ARG A 141 -11.74 -12.52 2.90
CA ARG A 141 -10.70 -11.50 2.90
C ARG A 141 -10.07 -11.30 1.53
N ASN A 142 -9.70 -12.37 0.85
CA ASN A 142 -9.14 -12.29 -0.50
C ASN A 142 -10.17 -11.71 -1.48
N ALA A 143 -11.44 -12.13 -1.39
CA ALA A 143 -12.52 -11.57 -2.20
C ALA A 143 -12.71 -10.06 -1.97
N LEU A 144 -12.59 -9.59 -0.73
CA LEU A 144 -12.61 -8.16 -0.42
C LEU A 144 -11.40 -7.43 -1.02
N PHE A 145 -10.21 -8.00 -0.93
CA PHE A 145 -9.00 -7.40 -1.50
C PHE A 145 -9.09 -7.31 -3.02
N ASP A 146 -9.55 -8.37 -3.68
CA ASP A 146 -9.79 -8.40 -5.12
C ASP A 146 -10.83 -7.36 -5.54
N PHE A 147 -11.91 -7.21 -4.77
CA PHE A 147 -12.90 -6.16 -4.99
C PHE A 147 -12.29 -4.76 -4.89
N ILE A 148 -11.50 -4.48 -3.86
CA ILE A 148 -10.83 -3.19 -3.68
C ILE A 148 -9.94 -2.89 -4.89
N LEU A 149 -9.15 -3.85 -5.34
CA LEU A 149 -8.22 -3.68 -6.46
C LEU A 149 -8.95 -3.55 -7.80
N ALA A 150 -10.03 -4.30 -8.02
CA ALA A 150 -10.79 -4.26 -9.26
C ALA A 150 -11.70 -3.02 -9.38
N GLN A 151 -12.22 -2.51 -8.27
CA GLN A 151 -13.27 -1.49 -8.25
C GLN A 151 -12.81 -0.13 -7.68
N GLN A 152 -11.50 0.14 -7.65
CA GLN A 152 -10.93 1.36 -7.05
C GLN A 152 -11.64 2.65 -7.52
N ASN A 153 -11.87 2.82 -8.83
CA ASN A 153 -12.55 4.00 -9.37
C ASN A 153 -13.97 4.18 -8.80
N VAL A 154 -14.71 3.07 -8.71
CA VAL A 154 -16.10 3.07 -8.22
C VAL A 154 -16.14 3.35 -6.71
N ILE A 155 -15.21 2.74 -5.97
CA ILE A 155 -15.06 2.91 -4.53
C ILE A 155 -14.69 4.35 -4.18
N PHE A 156 -13.71 4.93 -4.87
CA PHE A 156 -13.25 6.30 -4.63
C PHE A 156 -14.30 7.34 -5.02
N SER A 157 -15.01 7.12 -6.12
CA SER A 157 -16.18 7.93 -6.50
C SER A 157 -17.27 7.91 -5.41
N ARG A 158 -17.58 6.72 -4.85
CA ARG A 158 -18.52 6.59 -3.72
C ARG A 158 -18.05 7.27 -2.44
N ALA A 159 -16.74 7.35 -2.22
CA ALA A 159 -16.16 8.11 -1.12
C ALA A 159 -16.28 9.63 -1.28
N GLY A 160 -16.87 10.10 -2.38
CA GLY A 160 -17.05 11.52 -2.69
C GLY A 160 -15.80 12.18 -3.29
N LEU A 161 -14.81 11.39 -3.74
CA LEU A 161 -13.64 11.93 -4.41
C LEU A 161 -14.02 12.40 -5.83
N PRO A 162 -13.56 13.58 -6.28
CA PRO A 162 -13.72 14.00 -7.66
C PRO A 162 -13.19 12.95 -8.64
N SER A 163 -13.77 12.87 -9.85
CA SER A 163 -13.43 11.83 -10.82
C SER A 163 -11.95 11.86 -11.22
N ASN A 164 -11.41 13.05 -11.47
CA ASN A 164 -10.00 13.28 -11.73
C ASN A 164 -9.11 12.86 -10.55
N THR A 165 -9.50 13.17 -9.30
CA THR A 165 -8.78 12.73 -8.10
C THR A 165 -8.77 11.21 -7.97
N SER A 166 -9.91 10.56 -8.24
CA SER A 166 -10.05 9.11 -8.20
C SER A 166 -9.15 8.43 -9.24
N GLU A 167 -9.18 8.90 -10.49
CA GLU A 167 -8.33 8.40 -11.58
C GLU A 167 -6.85 8.60 -11.29
N ASN A 168 -6.47 9.78 -10.77
CA ASN A 168 -5.11 10.08 -10.38
C ASN A 168 -4.62 9.15 -9.26
N LEU A 169 -5.42 8.93 -8.23
CA LEU A 169 -5.06 8.03 -7.13
C LEU A 169 -4.88 6.60 -7.62
N VAL A 170 -5.77 6.11 -8.49
CA VAL A 170 -5.66 4.77 -9.09
C VAL A 170 -4.40 4.61 -9.94
N GLY A 171 -4.12 5.56 -10.82
CA GLY A 171 -2.91 5.48 -11.65
C GLY A 171 -1.63 5.62 -10.83
N LEU A 172 -1.68 6.40 -9.75
CA LEU A 172 -0.58 6.54 -8.80
C LEU A 172 -0.30 5.21 -8.08
N LEU A 173 -1.32 4.56 -7.54
CA LEU A 173 -1.22 3.26 -6.87
C LEU A 173 -0.65 2.16 -7.78
N LYS A 174 -0.98 2.18 -9.07
CA LYS A 174 -0.44 1.26 -10.08
C LYS A 174 1.01 1.53 -10.49
N SER A 175 1.56 2.66 -10.05
CA SER A 175 2.88 3.14 -10.47
C SER A 175 3.84 3.30 -9.29
N LEU A 176 3.43 2.91 -8.07
CA LEU A 176 4.27 2.95 -6.87
C LEU A 176 5.52 2.07 -6.99
N ASP A 177 5.44 1.04 -7.83
CA ASP A 177 6.52 0.09 -8.10
C ASP A 177 7.67 0.71 -8.92
N LYS A 178 7.49 1.92 -9.50
CA LYS A 178 8.31 2.33 -10.65
C LYS A 178 9.49 3.24 -10.40
N VAL A 179 9.49 4.24 -9.51
CA VAL A 179 10.65 5.17 -9.37
C VAL A 179 10.79 5.83 -7.99
N PHE A 180 9.73 5.87 -7.18
CA PHE A 180 9.68 6.73 -5.98
C PHE A 180 9.73 5.93 -4.68
N THR A 181 10.73 5.05 -4.55
CA THR A 181 10.82 4.08 -3.45
C THR A 181 11.45 4.63 -2.15
N GLN A 182 11.98 5.86 -2.15
CA GLN A 182 12.59 6.46 -0.96
C GLN A 182 12.12 7.90 -0.75
N GLY A 183 11.27 8.13 0.25
CA GLY A 183 11.01 9.47 0.77
C GLY A 183 9.67 9.57 1.47
N GLU A 184 8.60 9.22 0.77
CA GLU A 184 7.24 9.15 1.31
C GLU A 184 6.54 8.02 0.57
N LEU A 185 6.40 6.86 1.22
CA LEU A 185 5.57 5.79 0.64
C LEU A 185 4.15 6.31 0.60
N LEU A 186 3.56 6.38 -0.59
CA LEU A 186 2.12 6.58 -0.69
C LEU A 186 1.46 5.43 0.07
N ASN A 187 0.80 5.77 1.16
CA ASN A 187 0.02 4.81 1.92
C ASN A 187 -1.41 5.33 1.97
N VAL A 188 -2.29 4.60 1.29
CA VAL A 188 -3.71 4.93 1.26
C VAL A 188 -4.41 4.08 2.31
N THR A 189 -4.84 4.74 3.38
CA THR A 189 -5.63 4.13 4.44
C THR A 189 -7.10 4.12 4.03
N LEU A 190 -7.68 2.94 3.94
CA LEU A 190 -9.09 2.75 3.61
C LEU A 190 -9.88 2.44 4.88
N LYS A 191 -10.84 3.28 5.24
CA LYS A 191 -11.74 3.05 6.40
C LYS A 191 -13.04 2.43 5.91
N LEU A 192 -13.14 1.11 5.97
CA LEU A 192 -14.29 0.38 5.47
C LEU A 192 -15.38 0.27 6.53
N THR A 193 -16.62 0.51 6.12
CA THR A 193 -17.83 0.28 6.91
C THR A 193 -18.74 -0.67 6.14
N PHE A 194 -19.13 -1.78 6.78
CA PHE A 194 -20.05 -2.77 6.21
C PHE A 194 -21.51 -2.35 6.40
N SER A 195 -22.40 -3.05 5.70
CA SER A 195 -23.85 -2.78 5.73
C SER A 195 -24.47 -2.92 7.12
N ASP A 196 -23.89 -3.76 7.99
CA ASP A 196 -24.31 -3.92 9.38
C ASP A 196 -23.76 -2.86 10.35
N GLY A 197 -22.89 -1.96 9.86
CA GLY A 197 -22.23 -0.92 10.64
C GLY A 197 -20.88 -1.30 11.24
N SER A 198 -20.47 -2.57 11.14
CA SER A 198 -19.13 -3.02 11.51
C SER A 198 -18.07 -2.41 10.59
N ARG A 199 -16.82 -2.35 11.04
CA ARG A 199 -15.75 -1.58 10.39
C ARG A 199 -14.42 -2.30 10.43
N ILE A 200 -13.61 -2.09 9.41
CA ILE A 200 -12.19 -2.46 9.39
C ILE A 200 -11.39 -1.35 8.73
N THR A 201 -10.12 -1.20 9.08
CA THR A 201 -9.21 -0.31 8.34
C THR A 201 -8.20 -1.12 7.57
N LEU A 202 -7.97 -0.75 6.31
CA LEU A 202 -7.00 -1.37 5.43
C LEU A 202 -5.93 -0.36 5.03
N THR A 203 -4.74 -0.84 4.69
CA THR A 203 -3.76 -0.08 3.92
C THR A 203 -3.65 -0.64 2.52
N LEU A 204 -3.62 0.26 1.55
CA LEU A 204 -3.27 -0.03 0.18
C LEU A 204 -1.88 0.55 -0.07
N GLY A 205 -0.91 -0.34 -0.24
CA GLY A 205 0.51 -0.02 -0.37
C GLY A 205 1.07 -0.30 -1.76
N ASP A 206 2.40 -0.39 -1.83
CA ASP A 206 3.16 -0.64 -3.04
C ASP A 206 2.73 -1.96 -3.73
N GLY A 207 2.82 -1.98 -5.05
CA GLY A 207 2.45 -3.12 -5.90
C GLY A 207 0.97 -3.51 -5.82
N GLY A 208 0.10 -2.62 -5.32
CA GLY A 208 -1.31 -2.94 -5.08
C GLY A 208 -1.53 -3.90 -3.92
N THR A 209 -0.62 -3.92 -2.94
CA THR A 209 -0.80 -4.75 -1.74
C THR A 209 -1.90 -4.19 -0.85
N VAL A 210 -2.87 -5.04 -0.48
CA VAL A 210 -3.93 -4.70 0.48
C VAL A 210 -3.70 -5.47 1.76
N THR A 211 -3.70 -4.78 2.89
CA THR A 211 -3.53 -5.41 4.21
C THR A 211 -4.50 -4.82 5.21
N ILE A 212 -4.95 -5.62 6.18
CA ILE A 212 -5.75 -5.13 7.32
C ILE A 212 -4.80 -4.47 8.31
N ILE A 213 -5.15 -3.27 8.78
CA ILE A 213 -4.44 -2.64 9.89
C ILE A 213 -4.86 -3.34 11.19
N PRO A 214 -3.92 -3.94 11.94
CA PRO A 214 -4.21 -4.55 13.23
C PRO A 214 -4.95 -3.63 14.19
N ARG A 215 -5.83 -4.21 15.01
CA ARG A 215 -6.61 -3.56 16.07
C ARG A 215 -7.58 -2.48 15.58
N THR A 216 -7.99 -2.54 14.31
CA THR A 216 -8.94 -1.57 13.74
C THR A 216 -10.30 -2.16 13.45
N ALA A 217 -10.46 -3.47 13.58
CA ALA A 217 -11.74 -4.13 13.38
C ALA A 217 -12.69 -3.85 14.55
N ILE A 218 -13.90 -3.37 14.23
CA ILE A 218 -14.97 -3.07 15.18
C ILE A 218 -16.25 -3.76 14.69
N ASP A 219 -16.98 -4.43 15.58
CA ASP A 219 -18.28 -5.03 15.23
C ASP A 219 -19.40 -3.97 15.16
N LYS A 220 -20.61 -4.39 14.82
CA LYS A 220 -21.77 -3.49 14.74
C LYS A 220 -22.21 -2.89 16.07
N ASP A 221 -21.83 -3.51 17.20
CA ASP A 221 -22.17 -3.07 18.55
C ASP A 221 -21.08 -2.14 19.14
N GLY A 222 -19.99 -1.89 18.38
CA GLY A 222 -18.89 -1.03 18.77
C GLY A 222 -17.77 -1.75 19.54
N ASN A 223 -17.80 -3.08 19.60
CA ASN A 223 -16.76 -3.88 20.24
C ASN A 223 -15.56 -4.06 19.31
N SER A 224 -14.34 -3.96 19.83
CA SER A 224 -13.14 -4.32 19.08
C SER A 224 -13.08 -5.82 18.82
N ILE A 225 -12.85 -6.22 17.56
CA ILE A 225 -12.73 -7.64 17.16
C ILE A 225 -11.26 -8.06 17.13
N PRO A 226 -10.90 -9.21 17.73
CA PRO A 226 -9.53 -9.73 17.69
C PRO A 226 -9.05 -10.01 16.28
N ASP A 227 -7.93 -9.37 15.92
CA ASP A 227 -7.26 -9.48 14.63
C ASP A 227 -5.72 -9.48 14.74
N ALA A 228 -5.20 -9.44 15.97
CA ALA A 228 -3.79 -9.29 16.29
C ALA A 228 -3.48 -9.78 17.72
N ASN A 229 -2.45 -9.21 18.35
CA ASN A 229 -2.00 -9.58 19.69
C ASN A 229 -3.17 -9.66 20.70
N VAL A 230 -3.40 -10.86 21.23
CA VAL A 230 -4.57 -11.20 22.05
C VAL A 230 -4.60 -10.44 23.38
N VAL A 231 -3.43 -10.03 23.89
CA VAL A 231 -3.32 -9.31 25.18
C VAL A 231 -4.05 -7.97 25.17
N ASP A 232 -4.13 -7.35 24.00
CA ASP A 232 -4.75 -6.03 23.81
C ASP A 232 -6.29 -6.07 23.85
N PHE A 233 -6.89 -7.25 23.95
CA PHE A 233 -8.34 -7.49 23.90
C PHE A 233 -9.00 -7.63 25.28
N ALA A 234 -8.31 -7.28 26.36
CA ALA A 234 -8.91 -7.19 27.69
C ALA A 234 -9.91 -6.01 27.75
N GLY A 235 -11.08 -6.22 28.36
CA GLY A 235 -12.13 -5.21 28.42
C GLY A 235 -13.53 -5.79 28.63
N GLU A 236 -14.51 -4.89 28.67
CA GLU A 236 -15.92 -5.24 28.68
C GLU A 236 -16.51 -5.14 27.27
N PHE A 237 -17.33 -6.11 26.91
CA PHE A 237 -17.98 -6.21 25.61
C PHE A 237 -19.48 -6.33 25.81
N THR A 238 -20.25 -5.55 25.07
CA THR A 238 -21.72 -5.53 25.16
C THR A 238 -22.31 -5.81 23.78
N PHE A 239 -23.31 -6.69 23.74
CA PHE A 239 -23.94 -7.13 22.50
C PHE A 239 -25.42 -6.76 22.47
N SER A 240 -25.89 -6.29 21.32
CA SER A 240 -27.31 -5.98 21.12
C SER A 240 -28.17 -7.24 21.00
N SER A 241 -27.58 -8.38 20.61
CA SER A 241 -28.30 -9.64 20.43
C SER A 241 -27.40 -10.86 20.63
N GLY A 242 -28.01 -12.03 20.83
CA GLY A 242 -27.29 -13.31 20.92
C GLY A 242 -26.53 -13.64 19.63
N SER A 243 -27.05 -13.29 18.46
CA SER A 243 -26.35 -13.48 17.18
C SER A 243 -25.06 -12.66 17.12
N SER A 244 -25.11 -11.38 17.49
CA SER A 244 -23.93 -10.50 17.50
C SER A 244 -22.84 -11.03 18.41
N ARG A 245 -23.25 -11.46 19.61
CA ARG A 245 -22.38 -12.14 20.57
C ARG A 245 -21.75 -13.40 19.97
N ASP A 246 -22.56 -14.26 19.35
CA ASP A 246 -22.09 -15.55 18.83
C ASP A 246 -21.11 -15.35 17.67
N ASP A 247 -21.35 -14.36 16.82
CA ASP A 247 -20.42 -13.96 15.76
C ASP A 247 -19.08 -13.50 16.35
N PHE A 248 -19.11 -12.58 17.32
CA PHE A 248 -17.92 -12.11 18.04
C PHE A 248 -17.13 -13.27 18.68
N VAL A 249 -17.81 -14.13 19.45
CA VAL A 249 -17.20 -15.29 20.12
C VAL A 249 -16.59 -16.24 19.10
N SER A 250 -17.23 -16.43 17.95
CA SER A 250 -16.71 -17.30 16.89
C SER A 250 -15.37 -16.81 16.36
N VAL A 251 -15.21 -15.49 16.15
CA VAL A 251 -13.95 -14.88 15.70
C VAL A 251 -12.91 -14.94 16.81
N ALA A 252 -13.28 -14.56 18.04
CA ALA A 252 -12.36 -14.53 19.17
C ALA A 252 -11.75 -15.91 19.50
N ARG A 253 -12.51 -16.98 19.33
CA ARG A 253 -12.00 -18.36 19.51
C ARG A 253 -10.93 -18.74 18.49
N LEU A 254 -10.96 -18.20 17.27
CA LEU A 254 -9.89 -18.43 16.28
C LEU A 254 -8.55 -17.86 16.74
N TRP A 255 -8.60 -16.88 17.65
CA TRP A 255 -7.43 -16.27 18.28
C TRP A 255 -7.10 -16.87 19.65
N GLY A 256 -7.69 -18.03 19.99
CA GLY A 256 -7.38 -18.75 21.24
C GLY A 256 -8.02 -18.16 22.50
N ILE A 257 -8.94 -17.21 22.36
CA ILE A 257 -9.64 -16.61 23.51
C ILE A 257 -10.68 -17.60 24.04
N SER A 258 -10.61 -17.86 25.35
CA SER A 258 -11.51 -18.80 26.01
C SER A 258 -12.72 -18.08 26.60
N PHE A 259 -13.92 -18.62 26.38
CA PHE A 259 -15.16 -18.07 26.92
C PHE A 259 -15.80 -19.10 27.86
N SER A 260 -16.16 -18.67 29.07
CA SER A 260 -17.00 -19.52 29.94
C SER A 260 -18.41 -19.64 29.37
N THR A 261 -19.07 -20.76 29.65
CA THR A 261 -20.44 -21.03 29.20
C THR A 261 -21.44 -20.04 29.82
N GLY A 262 -22.38 -19.56 29.01
CA GLY A 262 -23.43 -18.66 29.46
C GLY A 262 -24.10 -17.93 28.30
N ASN A 263 -25.35 -17.49 28.53
CA ASN A 263 -26.13 -16.75 27.54
C ASN A 263 -26.13 -15.23 27.76
N SER A 264 -25.15 -14.68 28.50
CA SER A 264 -25.07 -13.23 28.73
C SER A 264 -24.82 -12.48 27.42
N LEU A 265 -25.35 -11.26 27.35
CA LEU A 265 -25.05 -10.28 26.30
C LEU A 265 -23.92 -9.33 26.72
N LYS A 266 -23.25 -9.63 27.84
CA LYS A 266 -22.08 -8.90 28.31
C LYS A 266 -20.99 -9.87 28.71
N PHE A 267 -19.77 -9.56 28.30
CA PHE A 267 -18.58 -10.28 28.72
C PHE A 267 -17.56 -9.32 29.31
N SER A 268 -16.85 -9.78 30.34
CA SER A 268 -15.60 -9.17 30.80
C SER A 268 -14.45 -10.12 30.47
N CYS A 269 -13.48 -9.63 29.70
CA CYS A 269 -12.29 -10.36 29.28
C CYS A 269 -11.06 -9.83 30.01
N ALA A 270 -10.24 -10.73 30.55
CA ALA A 270 -9.03 -10.39 31.27
C ALA A 270 -7.86 -11.29 30.85
N TRP A 271 -6.66 -10.71 30.84
CA TRP A 271 -5.40 -11.42 30.62
C TRP A 271 -4.79 -11.79 31.97
N ASP A 272 -4.54 -13.08 32.20
CA ASP A 272 -3.98 -13.57 33.46
C ASP A 272 -2.44 -13.70 33.46
N GLY A 273 -1.78 -13.22 32.39
CA GLY A 273 -0.35 -13.42 32.15
C GLY A 273 -0.03 -14.54 31.16
N VAL A 274 -1.00 -15.42 30.88
CA VAL A 274 -0.83 -16.60 30.01
C VAL A 274 -1.97 -16.73 28.99
N THR A 275 -3.20 -16.49 29.39
CA THR A 275 -4.41 -16.66 28.58
C THR A 275 -5.36 -15.49 28.74
N LEU A 276 -6.01 -15.11 27.62
CA LEU A 276 -7.14 -14.20 27.66
C LEU A 276 -8.40 -15.04 27.84
N SER A 277 -9.13 -14.78 28.92
CA SER A 277 -10.38 -15.46 29.22
C SER A 277 -11.51 -14.46 29.45
N CYS A 278 -12.69 -14.81 28.96
CA CYS A 278 -13.89 -13.98 29.01
C CYS A 278 -14.98 -14.66 29.84
N LYS A 279 -15.61 -13.90 30.73
CA LYS A 279 -16.67 -14.37 31.63
C LYS A 279 -17.93 -13.51 31.50
N PRO A 280 -19.14 -14.09 31.57
CA PRO A 280 -20.38 -13.33 31.55
C PRO A 280 -20.46 -12.45 32.80
N ILE A 281 -20.93 -11.21 32.61
CA ILE A 281 -21.23 -10.26 33.68
C ILE A 281 -22.69 -9.81 33.60
#